data_AF-A0AAP9KBV0-F1
#
_entry.id   AF-A0AAP9KBV0-F1
#
_cell.length_a   1.000
_cell.length_b   1.000
_cell.length_c   1.000
_cell.angle_alpha   90.00
_cell.angle_beta   90.00
_cell.angle_gamma   90.00
#
_symmetry.space_group_name_H-M   'P 1'
#
loop_
_entity.id
_entity.type
_entity.pdbx_description
1 polymer ?
#
loop_
_entity_poly.entity_id
_entity_poly.type
_entity_poly.pdbx_seq_one_letter_code
_entity_poly.pdbx_strand_id
1 'polypeptide(L)'
;MNIDNHVIETLEELEAFLHLIESGALGLEGVTGVALATTNTDGRPFVAVLGDQHQLIMGRWVSQHVYDNGKDIVRNGPQRKH
;
A
#
# COMPACT_ATOMS: atom_id res chain seq x y z
N MET A 1 -10.42 -1.77 -11.07
CA MET A 1 -9.38 -1.66 -10.03
C MET A 1 -9.37 -2.98 -9.26
N ASN A 2 -8.22 -3.65 -9.17
CA ASN A 2 -8.10 -4.89 -8.40
C ASN A 2 -7.67 -4.52 -6.97
N ILE A 3 -8.65 -4.17 -6.13
CA ILE A 3 -8.42 -3.80 -4.74
C ILE A 3 -8.95 -4.93 -3.86
N ASP A 4 -8.07 -5.49 -3.04
CA ASP A 4 -8.37 -6.54 -2.06
C ASP A 4 -9.46 -6.05 -1.09
N ASN A 5 -10.41 -6.92 -0.74
CA ASN A 5 -11.50 -6.59 0.19
C ASN A 5 -11.02 -6.47 1.64
N HIS A 6 -9.85 -7.03 1.97
CA HIS A 6 -9.23 -6.84 3.27
C HIS A 6 -8.81 -5.38 3.46
N VAL A 7 -9.15 -4.83 4.62
CA VAL A 7 -8.83 -3.46 5.01
C VAL A 7 -7.66 -3.52 5.97
N ILE A 8 -6.60 -2.77 5.68
CA ILE A 8 -5.50 -2.50 6.61
C ILE A 8 -6.01 -1.47 7.62
N GLU A 9 -6.18 -1.88 8.86
CA GLU A 9 -6.75 -1.03 9.91
C GLU A 9 -5.69 -0.34 10.77
N THR A 10 -4.48 -0.91 10.84
CA THR A 10 -3.37 -0.44 11.69
C THR A 10 -2.08 -0.12 10.91
N LEU A 11 -1.16 0.62 11.55
CA LEU A 11 0.14 0.93 10.94
C LEU A 11 1.03 -0.30 10.85
N GLU A 12 0.92 -1.22 11.80
CA GLU A 12 1.65 -2.49 11.79
C GLU A 12 1.22 -3.38 10.62
N GLU A 13 -0.07 -3.40 10.29
CA GLU A 13 -0.59 -4.10 9.11
C GLU A 13 -0.11 -3.45 7.81
N LEU A 14 0.00 -2.12 7.79
CA LEU A 14 0.59 -1.40 6.65
C LEU A 14 2.06 -1.79 6.47
N GLU A 15 2.87 -1.77 7.52
CA GLU A 15 4.28 -2.19 7.48
C GLU A 15 4.43 -3.64 7.01
N ALA A 16 3.62 -4.55 7.56
CA ALA A 16 3.61 -5.95 7.15
C ALA A 16 3.26 -6.09 5.65
N PHE A 17 2.28 -5.33 5.16
CA PHE A 17 1.93 -5.32 3.75
C PHE A 17 3.08 -4.83 2.86
N LEU A 18 3.78 -3.75 3.25
CA LEU A 18 4.95 -3.26 2.54
C LEU A 18 6.08 -4.29 2.51
N HIS A 19 6.34 -4.97 3.62
CA HIS A 19 7.32 -6.05 3.69
C HIS A 19 6.97 -7.23 2.77
N LEU A 20 5.70 -7.57 2.61
CA LEU A 20 5.27 -8.61 1.67
C LEU A 20 5.52 -8.22 0.21
N ILE A 21 5.37 -6.94 -0.12
CA ILE A 21 5.71 -6.41 -1.45
C ILE A 21 7.23 -6.49 -1.67
N GLU A 22 8.02 -5.96 -0.73
CA GLU A 22 9.48 -5.93 -0.85
C GLU A 22 10.14 -7.31 -0.90
N SER A 23 9.61 -8.26 -0.13
CA SER A 23 10.09 -9.65 -0.14
C SER A 23 9.73 -10.41 -1.40
N GLY A 24 8.85 -9.87 -2.26
CA GLY A 24 8.34 -10.56 -3.44
C GLY A 24 7.36 -11.70 -3.11
N ALA A 25 6.95 -11.85 -1.85
CA ALA A 25 6.05 -12.91 -1.40
C ALA A 25 4.67 -12.86 -2.10
N LEU A 26 4.29 -11.68 -2.61
CA LEU A 26 3.06 -11.47 -3.38
C LEU A 26 3.18 -11.86 -4.86
N GLY A 27 4.38 -12.20 -5.35
CA GLY A 27 4.61 -12.56 -6.76
C GLY A 27 4.32 -11.42 -7.73
N LEU A 28 4.41 -10.16 -7.28
CA LEU A 28 4.19 -8.98 -8.11
C LEU A 28 5.43 -8.71 -8.96
N GLU A 29 5.25 -8.55 -10.26
CA GLU A 29 6.31 -8.19 -11.20
C GLU A 29 6.26 -6.70 -11.58
N GLY A 30 7.42 -6.10 -11.80
CA GLY A 30 7.54 -4.71 -12.26
C GLY A 30 7.05 -3.67 -11.26
N VAL A 31 7.10 -3.95 -9.96
CA VAL A 31 6.76 -2.98 -8.91
C VAL A 31 7.83 -1.89 -8.85
N THR A 32 7.41 -0.64 -9.01
CA THR A 32 8.30 0.54 -8.99
C THR A 32 8.02 1.47 -7.82
N GLY A 33 6.87 1.32 -7.15
CA GLY A 33 6.56 2.15 -5.99
C GLY A 33 5.27 1.77 -5.29
N VAL A 34 5.09 2.38 -4.12
CA VAL A 34 3.87 2.28 -3.31
C VAL A 34 3.43 3.67 -2.91
N ALA A 35 2.12 3.93 -2.88
CA ALA A 35 1.56 5.23 -2.52
C ALA A 35 0.25 5.07 -1.73
N LEU A 36 -0.08 6.05 -0.87
CA LEU A 36 -1.43 6.20 -0.33
C LEU A 36 -2.25 7.09 -1.26
N ALA A 37 -3.47 6.65 -1.59
CA ALA A 37 -4.37 7.36 -2.48
C ALA A 37 -5.83 7.23 -2.00
N THR A 38 -6.73 8.00 -2.61
CA THR A 38 -8.18 7.89 -2.42
C THR A 38 -8.85 7.62 -3.75
N THR A 39 -9.99 6.92 -3.75
CA THR A 39 -10.73 6.72 -5.00
C THR A 39 -11.57 7.94 -5.35
N ASN A 40 -11.84 8.11 -6.65
CA ASN A 40 -12.72 9.16 -7.14
C ASN A 40 -14.21 8.86 -6.91
N THR A 41 -14.58 7.63 -6.53
CA THR A 41 -15.99 7.21 -6.41
C THR A 41 -16.57 7.60 -5.05
N ASP A 42 -15.87 7.26 -3.98
CA ASP A 42 -16.33 7.41 -2.60
C ASP A 42 -15.30 8.09 -1.69
N GLY A 43 -14.13 8.47 -2.23
CA GLY A 43 -13.03 9.02 -1.44
C GLY A 43 -12.35 8.01 -0.53
N ARG A 44 -12.68 6.72 -0.63
CA ARG A 44 -12.15 5.70 0.27
C ARG A 44 -10.63 5.57 0.09
N PRO A 45 -9.86 5.63 1.18
CA PRO A 45 -8.42 5.55 1.10
C PRO A 45 -7.96 4.11 0.86
N PHE A 46 -6.87 3.97 0.11
CA PHE A 46 -6.22 2.70 -0.17
C PHE A 46 -4.71 2.90 -0.34
N VAL A 47 -3.96 1.83 -0.12
CA VAL A 47 -2.55 1.73 -0.51
C VAL A 47 -2.48 1.15 -1.93
N ALA A 48 -1.75 1.84 -2.80
CA ALA A 48 -1.58 1.55 -4.21
C ALA A 48 -0.17 1.04 -4.49
N VAL A 49 -0.06 -0.13 -5.11
CA VAL A 49 1.20 -0.67 -5.66
C VAL A 49 1.26 -0.32 -7.13
N LEU A 50 2.31 0.39 -7.52
CA LEU A 50 2.49 0.95 -8.86
C LEU A 50 3.53 0.17 -9.65
N GLY A 51 3.26 0.02 -10.95
CA GLY A 51 4.14 -0.62 -11.90
C GLY A 51 5.00 0.34 -12.71
N ASP A 52 5.81 -0.22 -13.63
CA ASP A 52 6.73 0.53 -14.49
C ASP A 52 6.11 1.69 -15.30
N GLN A 53 4.82 1.63 -15.63
CA GLN A 53 4.08 2.68 -16.35
C GLN A 53 3.21 3.53 -15.41
N HIS A 54 3.50 3.52 -14.11
CA HIS A 54 2.70 4.15 -13.05
C HIS A 54 1.24 3.64 -12.98
N GLN A 55 0.97 2.47 -13.57
CA GLN A 55 -0.31 1.79 -13.48
C GLN A 55 -0.49 1.14 -12.11
N LEU A 56 -1.72 1.16 -11.60
CA LEU A 56 -2.08 0.39 -10.41
C LEU A 56 -2.02 -1.11 -10.73
N ILE A 57 -1.08 -1.83 -10.11
CA ILE A 57 -0.97 -3.29 -10.19
C ILE A 57 -1.88 -3.94 -9.15
N MET A 58 -1.83 -3.44 -7.92
CA MET A 58 -2.60 -3.94 -6.78
C MET A 58 -2.96 -2.81 -5.85
N GLY A 59 -4.16 -2.85 -5.27
CA GLY A 59 -4.51 -1.99 -4.14
C GLY A 59 -5.03 -2.79 -2.96
N ARG A 60 -4.92 -2.21 -1.77
CA ARG A 60 -5.61 -2.70 -0.58
C ARG A 60 -6.24 -1.53 0.16
N TRP A 61 -7.49 -1.70 0.60
CA TRP A 61 -8.16 -0.67 1.38
C TRP A 61 -7.40 -0.38 2.67
N VAL A 62 -7.42 0.87 3.12
CA VAL A 62 -6.86 1.25 4.42
C VAL A 62 -7.92 2.00 5.23
N SER A 63 -7.77 2.01 6.55
CA SER A 63 -8.55 2.88 7.41
C SER A 63 -8.12 4.35 7.24
N GLN A 64 -9.00 5.28 7.63
CA GLN A 64 -8.66 6.71 7.65
C GLN A 64 -7.46 6.98 8.56
N HIS A 65 -7.38 6.29 9.71
CA HIS A 65 -6.25 6.38 10.63
C HIS A 65 -4.92 6.02 9.95
N VAL A 66 -4.89 4.93 9.18
CA VAL A 66 -3.70 4.51 8.42
C VAL A 66 -3.37 5.51 7.32
N TYR A 67 -4.37 6.03 6.62
CA TYR A 67 -4.15 7.04 5.58
C TYR A 67 -3.53 8.33 6.12
N ASP A 68 -3.96 8.77 7.30
CA ASP A 68 -3.49 10.02 7.91
C ASP A 68 -2.10 9.87 8.53
N ASN A 69 -1.79 8.71 9.12
CA ASN A 69 -0.56 8.50 9.89
C ASN A 69 0.51 7.65 9.16
N GLY A 70 0.14 6.90 8.13
CA GLY A 70 1.02 5.96 7.41
C GLY A 70 1.88 6.58 6.30
N LYS A 71 1.80 7.89 6.08
CA LYS A 71 2.52 8.58 4.99
C LYS A 71 4.04 8.45 5.10
N ASP A 72 4.57 8.51 6.31
CA ASP A 72 6.01 8.37 6.55
C ASP A 72 6.49 6.93 6.29
N ILE A 73 5.68 5.95 6.69
CA ILE A 73 5.93 4.52 6.48
C ILE A 73 5.98 4.20 4.97
N VAL A 74 4.99 4.67 4.20
CA VAL A 74 4.98 4.47 2.74
C VAL A 74 6.13 5.19 2.05
N ARG A 75 6.51 6.39 2.53
CA ARG A 75 7.59 7.18 1.94
C ARG A 75 8.97 6.58 2.17
N ASN A 76 9.22 6.07 3.37
CA ASN A 76 10.53 5.58 3.78
C ASN A 76 10.69 4.06 3.54
N GLY A 77 9.59 3.38 3.19
CA GLY A 77 9.52 1.93 3.24
C GLY A 77 9.44 1.43 4.69
N PRO A 78 9.19 0.12 4.89
CA PRO A 78 9.17 -0.45 6.21
C PRO A 78 10.55 -0.29 6.85
N GLN A 79 10.59 0.35 8.03
CA GLN A 79 11.85 0.61 8.71
C GLN A 79 12.53 -0.72 9.05
N ARG A 80 13.73 -0.95 8.51
CA ARG A 80 14.58 -2.06 8.95
C ARG A 80 14.88 -1.86 10.43
N LYS A 81 14.18 -2.58 11.32
CA LYS A 81 14.65 -2.78 12.68
C LYS A 81 15.89 -3.66 12.59
N HIS A 82 17.05 -3.02 12.65
CA HIS A 82 18.37 -3.64 12.78
C HIS A 82 18.49 -4.41 14.09
#